data_AF-A0A0Q2XF76-F1
#
_entry.id   AF-A0A0Q2XF76-F1
#
_cell.length_a   1.000
_cell.length_b   1.000
_cell.length_c   1.000
_cell.angle_alpha   90.00
_cell.angle_beta   90.00
_cell.angle_gamma   90.00
#
_symmetry.space_group_name_H-M   'P 1'
#
loop_
_entity.id
_entity.type
_entity.pdbx_description
1 polymer ?
#
loop_
_entity_poly.entity_id
_entity_poly.type
_entity_poly.pdbx_seq_one_letter_code
_entity_poly.pdbx_strand_id
1 'polypeptide(L)'
;MGDFGIVLPTDATQVQVIKPALGDYRAKAVISFLAPREEVMTQTCQNVQYKHFDYPPIMADGLVDEVLSQASISINRLDFRSCDQYQGGRKILVLIPLAENRPTYVVLYHAPYR
;
A
#
# COMPACT_ATOMS: atom_id res chain seq x y z
N MET A 1 4.57 -11.64 10.98
CA MET A 1 3.94 -11.09 9.76
C MET A 1 2.52 -11.65 9.65
N GLY A 2 1.66 -11.37 10.64
CA GLY A 2 0.43 -12.16 10.84
C GLY A 2 -0.91 -11.42 10.73
N ASP A 3 -0.97 -10.09 10.83
CA ASP A 3 -2.26 -9.48 11.22
C ASP A 3 -3.05 -8.76 10.10
N PHE A 4 -2.52 -8.64 8.88
CA PHE A 4 -3.23 -7.97 7.76
C PHE A 4 -3.64 -8.90 6.61
N GLY A 5 -3.22 -10.16 6.63
CA GLY A 5 -3.61 -11.14 5.60
C GLY A 5 -3.24 -10.77 4.16
N ILE A 6 -2.27 -9.86 3.94
CA ILE A 6 -1.81 -9.46 2.60
C ILE A 6 -0.85 -10.48 2.03
N VAL A 7 -1.15 -10.89 0.80
CA VAL A 7 -0.37 -11.84 0.02
C VAL A 7 0.05 -11.17 -1.28
N LEU A 8 1.28 -11.40 -1.71
CA LEU A 8 1.70 -11.01 -3.06
C LEU A 8 0.92 -11.84 -4.08
N PRO A 9 0.46 -11.23 -5.18
CA PRO A 9 -0.25 -11.97 -6.22
C PRO A 9 0.69 -12.98 -6.89
N THR A 10 0.12 -14.05 -7.44
CA THR A 10 0.87 -15.17 -8.05
C THR A 10 1.87 -14.70 -9.10
N ASP A 11 1.46 -13.78 -9.97
CA ASP A 11 2.28 -13.30 -11.08
C ASP A 11 3.02 -11.98 -10.75
N ALA A 12 3.28 -11.73 -9.47
CA ALA A 12 4.05 -10.57 -9.04
C ALA A 12 5.48 -10.60 -9.58
N THR A 13 5.84 -9.58 -10.36
CA THR A 13 7.19 -9.39 -10.88
C THR A 13 7.78 -8.05 -10.42
N GLN A 14 9.10 -7.90 -10.56
CA GLN A 14 9.83 -6.68 -10.17
C GLN A 14 9.56 -6.25 -8.72
N VAL A 15 9.48 -7.24 -7.82
CA VAL A 15 9.20 -6.98 -6.40
C VAL A 15 10.37 -6.20 -5.78
N GLN A 16 10.07 -5.04 -5.21
CA GLN A 16 11.03 -4.23 -4.46
C GLN A 16 10.49 -3.91 -3.08
N VAL A 17 11.37 -3.83 -2.10
CA VAL A 17 11.04 -3.46 -0.72
C VAL A 17 11.94 -2.32 -0.29
N ILE A 18 11.34 -1.16 -0.03
CA ILE A 18 12.02 0.02 0.49
C ILE A 18 11.62 0.18 1.96
N LYS A 19 12.60 0.43 2.82
CA LYS A 19 12.38 0.67 4.26
C LYS A 19 12.88 2.07 4.61
N PRO A 20 12.01 3.10 4.53
CA PRO A 20 12.41 4.47 4.85
C PRO A 20 12.84 4.61 6.33
N ALA A 21 13.66 5.62 6.63
CA ALA A 21 14.20 5.86 7.97
C ALA A 21 13.10 6.17 8.98
N LEU A 22 13.02 5.42 10.09
CA LEU A 22 11.85 5.31 10.97
C LEU A 22 11.16 6.63 11.38
N GLY A 23 11.89 7.71 11.70
CA GLY A 23 11.28 8.98 12.12
C GLY A 23 10.30 8.78 13.29
N ASP A 24 9.08 9.31 13.17
CA ASP A 24 8.00 9.17 14.17
C ASP A 24 7.33 7.78 14.18
N TYR A 25 7.73 6.85 13.31
CA TYR A 25 7.13 5.54 13.16
C TYR A 25 7.94 4.46 13.88
N ARG A 26 7.25 3.48 14.46
CA ARG A 26 7.87 2.25 14.99
C ARG A 26 8.34 1.33 13.87
N ALA A 27 7.66 1.36 12.73
CA ALA A 27 8.02 0.63 11.53
C ALA A 27 7.43 1.33 10.31
N LYS A 28 8.13 1.30 9.18
CA LYS A 28 7.56 1.61 7.85
C LYS A 28 8.27 0.86 6.73
N ALA A 29 7.50 0.53 5.70
CA ALA A 29 7.99 -0.07 4.47
C ALA A 29 7.07 0.28 3.30
N VAL A 30 7.63 0.32 2.10
CA VAL A 30 6.89 0.34 0.85
C VAL A 30 7.31 -0.88 0.05
N ILE A 31 6.35 -1.71 -0.32
CA ILE A 31 6.56 -2.82 -1.26
C ILE A 31 6.01 -2.38 -2.61
N SER A 32 6.76 -2.54 -3.69
CA SER A 32 6.26 -2.33 -5.04
C SER A 32 6.41 -3.60 -5.88
N PHE A 33 5.48 -3.81 -6.80
CA PHE A 33 5.52 -4.94 -7.74
C PHE A 33 4.61 -4.65 -8.94
N LEU A 34 4.86 -5.36 -10.06
CA LEU A 34 3.98 -5.41 -11.21
C LEU A 34 3.13 -6.68 -11.14
N ALA A 35 1.82 -6.55 -11.30
CA ALA A 35 0.87 -7.64 -11.43
C ALA A 35 -0.42 -7.13 -12.10
N PRO A 36 -1.22 -8.01 -12.73
CA PRO A 36 -2.53 -7.63 -13.25
C PRO A 36 -3.42 -7.05 -12.16
N ARG A 37 -4.14 -5.99 -12.48
CA ARG A 37 -5.01 -5.30 -11.52
C ARG A 37 -5.99 -6.25 -10.83
N GLU A 38 -6.60 -7.14 -11.60
CA GLU A 38 -7.59 -8.09 -11.09
C GLU A 38 -6.99 -9.04 -10.04
N GLU A 39 -5.74 -9.47 -10.22
CA GLU A 39 -5.05 -10.31 -9.22
C GLU A 39 -4.78 -9.55 -7.93
N VAL A 40 -4.37 -8.28 -8.02
CA VAL A 40 -4.19 -7.44 -6.84
C VAL A 40 -5.51 -7.29 -6.08
N MET A 41 -6.61 -7.06 -6.80
CA MET A 41 -7.93 -6.90 -6.20
C MET A 41 -8.46 -8.19 -5.55
N THR A 42 -8.25 -9.34 -6.20
CA THR A 42 -8.82 -10.63 -5.78
C THR A 42 -7.92 -11.44 -4.84
N GLN A 43 -6.61 -11.20 -4.84
CA GLN A 43 -5.63 -11.93 -4.01
C GLN A 43 -5.03 -11.01 -2.94
N THR A 44 -4.37 -9.92 -3.32
CA THR A 44 -3.69 -9.03 -2.36
C THR A 44 -4.68 -8.30 -1.45
N CYS A 45 -5.79 -7.80 -2.01
CA CYS A 45 -6.83 -7.09 -1.28
C CYS A 45 -7.91 -8.01 -0.69
N GLN A 46 -7.81 -9.34 -0.86
CA GLN A 46 -8.86 -10.28 -0.49
C GLN A 46 -9.30 -10.11 0.96
N ASN A 47 -8.33 -10.17 1.87
CA ASN A 47 -8.53 -10.15 3.33
C ASN A 47 -8.45 -8.74 3.93
N VAL A 48 -8.23 -7.71 3.11
CA VAL A 48 -8.14 -6.32 3.57
C VAL A 48 -9.55 -5.79 3.85
N GLN A 49 -9.72 -5.15 5.01
CA GLN A 49 -11.01 -4.70 5.54
C GLN A 49 -11.74 -3.70 4.62
N TYR A 50 -11.06 -2.62 4.22
CA TYR A 50 -11.68 -1.56 3.42
C TYR A 50 -11.22 -1.65 1.96
N LYS A 51 -12.18 -1.59 1.04
CA LYS A 51 -11.95 -1.70 -0.41
C LYS A 51 -12.55 -0.46 -1.08
N HIS A 52 -11.72 0.29 -1.77
CA HIS A 52 -12.04 1.55 -2.45
C HIS A 52 -11.70 1.43 -3.94
N PHE A 53 -12.45 0.58 -4.64
CA PHE A 53 -12.21 0.29 -6.07
C PHE A 53 -12.91 1.27 -7.01
N ASP A 54 -13.89 2.01 -6.52
CA ASP A 54 -14.65 2.98 -7.33
C ASP A 54 -14.15 4.43 -7.15
N TYR A 55 -13.43 4.70 -6.06
CA TYR A 55 -13.00 6.06 -5.68
C TYR A 55 -11.48 6.15 -5.50
N PRO A 56 -10.88 7.34 -5.70
CA PRO A 56 -9.46 7.57 -5.40
C PRO A 56 -9.11 7.24 -3.94
N PRO A 57 -7.85 6.82 -3.66
CA PRO A 57 -7.39 6.49 -2.31
C PRO A 57 -7.47 7.68 -1.35
N ILE A 58 -7.98 7.43 -0.15
CA ILE A 58 -7.96 8.39 0.95
C ILE A 58 -6.60 8.32 1.64
N MET A 59 -5.74 9.28 1.33
CA MET A 59 -4.41 9.41 1.93
C MET A 59 -4.55 10.23 3.21
N ALA A 60 -5.14 9.62 4.24
CA ALA A 60 -5.35 10.26 5.53
C ALA A 60 -4.03 10.80 6.11
N ASP A 61 -4.08 12.04 6.58
CA ASP A 61 -3.10 12.71 7.45
C ASP A 61 -1.68 12.92 6.91
N GLY A 62 -1.44 12.86 5.60
CA GLY A 62 -0.14 13.16 4.98
C GLY A 62 0.99 12.16 5.28
N LEU A 63 0.79 11.27 6.26
CA LEU A 63 1.73 10.22 6.65
C LEU A 63 2.03 9.25 5.50
N VAL A 64 1.03 8.94 4.68
CA VAL A 64 1.25 8.09 3.49
C VAL A 64 2.09 8.81 2.45
N ASP A 65 1.81 10.10 2.20
CA ASP A 65 2.60 10.91 1.26
C ASP A 65 4.06 11.01 1.74
N GLU A 66 4.28 11.16 3.05
CA GLU A 66 5.61 11.19 3.65
C GLU A 66 6.37 9.88 3.44
N VAL A 67 5.72 8.73 3.71
CA VAL A 67 6.34 7.41 3.54
C VAL A 67 6.71 7.16 2.08
N LEU A 68 5.83 7.53 1.13
CA LEU A 68 6.10 7.42 -0.30
C LEU A 68 7.21 8.38 -0.75
N SER A 69 7.19 9.63 -0.27
CA SER A 69 8.21 10.64 -0.59
C SER A 69 9.60 10.21 -0.13
N GLN A 70 9.73 9.65 1.08
CA GLN A 70 11.00 9.12 1.57
C GLN A 70 11.45 7.86 0.83
N ALA A 71 10.53 7.14 0.20
CA ALA A 71 10.84 6.06 -0.73
C ALA A 71 11.14 6.57 -2.16
N SER A 72 11.20 7.90 -2.37
CA SER A 72 11.37 8.55 -3.69
C SER A 72 10.27 8.17 -4.70
N ILE A 73 9.06 7.89 -4.21
CA ILE A 73 7.89 7.53 -5.01
C ILE A 73 6.93 8.72 -5.05
N SER A 74 6.63 9.18 -6.26
CA SER A 74 5.60 10.20 -6.51
C SER A 74 4.41 9.55 -7.23
N ILE A 75 3.20 9.84 -6.76
CA ILE A 75 1.95 9.31 -7.33
C ILE A 75 0.94 10.43 -7.55
N ASN A 76 0.11 10.29 -8.59
CA ASN A 76 -1.13 11.02 -8.71
C ASN A 76 -2.28 10.12 -8.25
N ARG A 77 -2.97 10.48 -7.17
CA ARG A 77 -4.02 9.66 -6.54
C ARG A 77 -5.16 9.30 -7.51
N LEU A 78 -5.41 10.14 -8.52
CA LEU A 78 -6.46 9.88 -9.51
C LEU A 78 -6.15 8.66 -10.38
N ASP A 79 -4.88 8.29 -10.50
CA ASP A 79 -4.42 7.14 -11.28
C ASP A 79 -4.54 5.81 -10.52
N PHE A 80 -5.05 5.84 -9.28
CA PHE A 80 -5.08 4.67 -8.40
C PHE A 80 -6.47 4.43 -7.79
N ARG A 81 -6.64 3.19 -7.37
CA ARG A 81 -7.66 2.71 -6.44
C ARG A 81 -6.96 2.07 -5.25
N SER A 82 -7.71 1.69 -4.23
CA SER A 82 -7.05 1.14 -3.05
C SER A 82 -7.85 0.12 -2.27
N CYS A 83 -7.13 -0.64 -1.45
CA CYS A 83 -7.68 -1.29 -0.27
C CYS A 83 -6.79 -0.95 0.92
N ASP A 84 -7.36 -0.78 2.10
CA ASP A 84 -6.63 -0.42 3.30
C ASP A 84 -7.23 -1.00 4.57
N GLN A 85 -6.40 -1.04 5.61
CA GLN A 85 -6.82 -1.46 6.93
C GLN A 85 -5.94 -0.77 7.98
N TYR A 86 -6.57 -0.41 9.09
CA TYR A 86 -5.91 0.15 10.26
C TYR A 86 -6.25 -0.67 11.50
N GLN A 87 -5.24 -1.14 12.22
CA GLN A 87 -5.41 -1.94 13.42
C GLN A 87 -4.30 -1.65 14.43
N GLY A 88 -4.66 -1.09 15.58
CA GLY A 88 -3.74 -0.88 16.72
C GLY A 88 -2.49 -0.07 16.38
N GLY A 89 -2.63 1.06 15.67
CA GLY A 89 -1.51 1.91 15.25
C GLY A 89 -0.81 1.48 13.97
N ARG A 90 -1.13 0.28 13.46
CA ARG A 90 -0.58 -0.25 12.21
C ARG A 90 -1.54 0.06 11.07
N LYS A 91 -1.02 0.57 9.96
CA LYS A 91 -1.78 0.79 8.72
C LYS A 91 -1.15 0.01 7.57
N ILE A 92 -2.02 -0.51 6.73
CA ILE A 92 -1.70 -1.00 5.40
C ILE A 92 -2.55 -0.26 4.38
N LEU A 93 -1.94 0.17 3.29
CA LEU A 93 -2.62 0.77 2.15
C LEU A 93 -2.02 0.19 0.89
N VAL A 94 -2.85 -0.49 0.10
CA VAL A 94 -2.49 -0.97 -1.24
C VAL A 94 -3.00 0.04 -2.25
N LEU A 95 -2.10 0.59 -3.06
CA LEU A 95 -2.38 1.47 -4.17
C LEU A 95 -2.35 0.65 -5.46
N ILE A 96 -3.52 0.47 -6.06
CA ILE A 96 -3.74 -0.35 -7.25
C ILE A 96 -3.85 0.59 -8.45
N PRO A 97 -2.95 0.52 -9.44
CA PRO A 97 -3.00 1.41 -10.58
C PRO A 97 -4.23 1.14 -11.46
N LEU A 98 -4.78 2.20 -12.05
CA LEU A 98 -5.85 2.10 -13.04
C LEU A 98 -5.33 1.62 -14.41
N ALA A 99 -4.10 1.99 -14.75
CA ALA A 99 -3.45 1.62 -15.98
C ALA A 99 -2.63 0.33 -15.80
N GLU A 100 -2.67 -0.53 -16.81
CA GLU A 100 -1.88 -1.76 -16.86
C GLU A 100 -0.37 -1.47 -16.90
N ASN A 101 0.44 -2.46 -16.50
CA ASN A 101 1.91 -2.37 -16.44
C ASN A 101 2.47 -1.22 -15.57
N ARG A 102 1.67 -0.75 -14.60
CA ARG A 102 2.12 0.20 -13.59
C ARG A 102 2.35 -0.53 -12.27
N PRO A 103 3.30 -0.07 -11.44
CA PRO A 103 3.55 -0.68 -10.14
C PRO A 103 2.36 -0.48 -9.19
N THR A 104 1.99 -1.58 -8.54
CA THR A 104 1.20 -1.56 -7.31
C THR A 104 2.13 -1.19 -6.16
N TYR A 105 1.65 -0.39 -5.21
CA TYR A 105 2.40 -0.02 -4.02
C TYR A 105 1.66 -0.45 -2.76
N VAL A 106 2.31 -1.24 -1.91
CA VAL A 106 1.82 -1.57 -0.56
C VAL A 106 2.59 -0.74 0.45
N VAL A 107 1.92 0.25 1.00
CA VAL A 107 2.44 1.12 2.05
C VAL A 107 2.09 0.51 3.40
N LEU A 108 3.12 0.25 4.21
CA LEU A 108 3.05 -0.31 5.55
C LEU A 108 3.64 0.70 6.52
N TYR A 109 2.92 1.01 7.59
CA TYR A 109 3.53 1.73 8.71
C TYR A 109 2.88 1.38 10.04
N HIS A 110 3.62 1.62 11.12
CA HIS A 110 3.15 1.50 12.50
C HIS A 110 3.49 2.79 13.23
N ALA A 111 2.48 3.62 13.47
CA ALA A 111 2.60 4.80 14.31
C ALA A 111 2.42 4.40 15.78
N PRO A 112 3.20 4.96 16.72
CA PRO A 112 2.86 4.85 18.14
C PRO A 112 1.46 5.42 18.36
N TYR A 113 0.59 4.68 19.03
CA TYR A 113 -0.73 5.16 19.44
C TYR A 113 -0.51 6.43 20.27
N ARG A 114 -1.03 7.57 19.82
CA ARG A 114 -1.05 8.82 20.60
C ARG A 114 -2.27 8.84 21.49
#